data_AF-R4Z6B8-F1
#
_entry.id   AF-R4Z6B8-F1
#
_cell.length_a   1.000
_cell.length_b   1.000
_cell.length_c   1.000
_cell.angle_alpha   90.00
_cell.angle_beta   90.00
_cell.angle_gamma   90.00
#
_symmetry.space_group_name_H-M   'P 1'
#
loop_
_entity.id
_entity.type
_entity.pdbx_description
1 polymer ?
#
loop_
_entity_poly.entity_id
_entity_poly.type
_entity_poly.pdbx_seq_one_letter_code
_entity_poly.pdbx_strand_id
1 'polypeptide(L)'
;MLHLDDKISADQFGEQQARITTEIENLEYETTNAVEAQLQAGALSQRFEDVAELLTSLNVSDLWEHADESERRTLLDELLQDVTVHPDRLPVTQHGATTPTLHSPKSGSKTRS
;
A
#
# COMPACT_ATOMS: atom_id res chain seq x y z
N MET A 1 47.17 27.87 -19.52
CA MET A 1 47.34 27.26 -20.85
C MET A 1 46.88 25.82 -20.72
N LEU A 2 45.66 25.51 -21.17
CA LEU A 2 45.13 24.14 -21.13
C LEU A 2 45.67 23.42 -22.36
N HIS A 3 46.64 22.53 -22.17
CA HIS A 3 47.19 21.68 -23.23
C HIS A 3 46.17 20.59 -23.59
N LEU A 4 45.46 20.79 -24.70
CA LEU A 4 44.87 19.70 -25.48
C LEU A 4 45.09 20.00 -26.97
N ASP A 5 46.35 20.27 -27.33
CA ASP A 5 46.77 20.52 -28.72
C ASP A 5 46.63 19.24 -29.56
N ASP A 6 45.79 19.30 -30.60
CA ASP A 6 45.74 18.39 -31.76
C ASP A 6 45.15 16.97 -31.61
N LYS A 7 44.20 16.73 -30.70
CA LYS A 7 43.48 15.43 -30.68
C LYS A 7 41.99 15.47 -31.02
N ILE A 8 41.37 16.64 -31.02
CA ILE A 8 39.93 16.82 -31.28
C ILE A 8 39.76 18.12 -32.06
N SER A 9 39.10 18.09 -33.23
CA SER A 9 38.82 19.32 -34.00
C SER A 9 37.83 20.22 -33.25
N ALA A 10 37.81 21.52 -33.55
CA ALA A 10 36.83 22.43 -32.95
C ALA A 10 35.38 21.97 -33.18
N ASP A 11 35.09 21.39 -34.34
CA ASP A 11 33.78 20.80 -34.66
C ASP A 11 33.48 19.59 -33.77
N GLN A 12 34.46 18.69 -33.62
CA GLN A 12 34.31 17.49 -32.80
C GLN A 12 34.18 17.83 -31.31
N PHE A 13 34.81 18.91 -30.85
CA PHE A 13 34.61 19.44 -29.49
C PHE A 13 33.21 20.03 -29.33
N GLY A 14 32.73 20.80 -30.31
CA GLY A 14 31.37 21.34 -30.32
C GLY A 14 30.30 20.25 -30.30
N GLU A 15 30.49 19.18 -31.07
CA GLU A 15 29.61 17.99 -31.08
C GLU A 15 29.59 17.27 -29.73
N GLN A 16 30.75 17.06 -29.10
CA GLN A 16 30.82 16.44 -27.78
C GLN A 16 30.22 17.33 -26.70
N GLN A 17 30.45 18.65 -26.77
CA GLN A 17 29.85 19.61 -25.85
C GLN A 17 28.32 19.58 -25.98
N ALA A 18 27.78 19.63 -27.20
CA ALA A 18 26.34 19.54 -27.44
C ALA A 18 25.75 18.23 -26.90
N ARG A 19 26.42 17.10 -27.16
CA ARG A 19 26.00 15.78 -26.64
C ARG A 19 25.97 15.74 -25.12
N ILE A 20 27.04 16.20 -24.46
CA ILE A 20 27.12 16.21 -23.00
C ILE A 20 26.07 17.15 -22.41
N THR A 21 25.84 18.32 -23.02
CA THR A 21 24.76 19.23 -22.60
C THR A 21 23.40 18.54 -22.65
N THR A 22 23.07 17.87 -23.76
CA THR A 22 21.81 17.11 -23.86
C THR A 22 21.72 15.98 -22.84
N GLU A 23 22.82 15.29 -22.57
CA GLU A 23 22.86 14.21 -21.57
C GLU A 23 22.64 14.74 -20.15
N ILE A 24 23.25 15.88 -19.82
CA ILE A 24 23.03 16.57 -18.53
C ILE A 24 21.57 17.01 -18.41
N GLU A 25 21.01 17.67 -19.43
CA GLU A 25 19.61 18.12 -19.42
C GLU A 25 18.64 16.94 -19.22
N ASN A 26 18.89 15.81 -19.88
CA ASN A 26 18.10 14.60 -19.69
C ASN A 26 18.22 14.04 -18.27
N LEU A 27 19.43 13.95 -17.71
CA LEU A 27 19.64 13.45 -16.35
C LEU A 27 19.02 14.37 -15.30
N GLU A 28 19.08 15.69 -15.50
CA GLU A 28 18.42 16.68 -14.63
C GLU A 28 16.89 16.54 -14.69
N TYR A 29 16.33 16.34 -15.88
CA TYR A 29 14.91 16.08 -16.07
C TYR A 29 14.45 14.77 -15.40
N GLU A 30 15.21 13.68 -15.60
CA GLU A 30 14.94 12.39 -14.95
C GLU A 30 14.99 12.48 -13.43
N THR A 31 15.99 13.18 -12.89
CA THR A 31 16.14 13.40 -11.45
C THR A 31 14.96 14.19 -10.90
N THR A 32 14.55 15.26 -11.58
CA THR A 32 13.41 16.08 -11.18
C THR A 32 12.13 15.26 -11.15
N ASN A 33 11.86 14.49 -12.20
CA ASN A 33 10.71 13.60 -12.28
C ASN A 33 10.71 12.53 -11.19
N ALA A 34 11.87 11.95 -10.88
CA ALA A 34 12.00 10.95 -9.83
C ALA A 34 11.69 11.55 -8.45
N VAL A 35 12.18 12.77 -8.17
CA VAL A 35 11.86 13.50 -6.94
C VAL A 35 10.37 13.81 -6.86
N GLU A 36 9.76 14.31 -7.93
CA GLU A 36 8.33 14.57 -7.97
C GLU A 36 7.50 13.30 -7.73
N ALA A 37 7.82 12.20 -8.41
CA ALA A 37 7.15 10.92 -8.21
C ALA A 37 7.28 10.43 -6.75
N GLN A 38 8.45 10.60 -6.14
CA GLN A 38 8.69 10.23 -4.75
C GLN A 38 7.88 11.10 -3.78
N LEU A 39 7.78 12.41 -4.04
CA LEU A 39 6.94 13.32 -3.25
C LEU A 39 5.46 12.96 -3.36
N GLN A 40 4.97 12.63 -4.54
CA GLN A 40 3.58 12.20 -4.75
C GLN A 40 3.30 10.87 -4.02
N ALA A 41 4.21 9.90 -4.12
CA ALA A 41 4.09 8.63 -3.41
C ALA A 41 4.12 8.83 -1.88
N GLY A 42 5.00 9.70 -1.38
CA GLY A 42 5.06 10.06 0.03
C GLY A 42 3.79 10.72 0.53
N ALA A 43 3.23 11.67 -0.25
CA ALA A 43 1.97 12.33 0.09
C ALA A 43 0.79 11.36 0.11
N LEU A 44 0.73 10.40 -0.82
CA LEU A 44 -0.29 9.36 -0.82
C LEU A 44 -0.15 8.44 0.41
N SER A 45 1.08 8.01 0.72
CA SER A 45 1.36 7.17 1.89
C SER A 45 0.95 7.87 3.18
N GLN A 46 1.23 9.17 3.30
CA GLN A 46 0.82 9.94 4.47
C GLN A 46 -0.70 9.97 4.63
N ARG A 47 -1.45 10.23 3.54
CA ARG A 47 -2.92 10.22 3.60
C ARG A 47 -3.49 8.86 3.99
N PHE A 48 -2.86 7.77 3.55
CA PHE A 48 -3.24 6.43 3.98
C PHE A 48 -3.02 6.23 5.48
N GLU A 49 -1.87 6.68 6.00
CA GLU A 49 -1.57 6.61 7.43
C GLU A 49 -2.55 7.44 8.25
N ASP A 50 -2.87 8.67 7.81
CA ASP A 50 -3.84 9.54 8.49
C ASP A 50 -5.22 8.86 8.59
N VAL A 51 -5.66 8.17 7.53
CA VAL A 51 -6.92 7.41 7.52
C VAL A 51 -6.80 6.17 8.42
N ALA A 52 -5.66 5.48 8.41
CA ALA A 52 -5.44 4.31 9.26
C ALA A 52 -5.43 4.68 10.75
N GLU A 53 -4.83 5.80 11.12
CA GLU A 53 -4.83 6.33 12.49
C GLU A 53 -6.25 6.70 12.93
N LEU A 54 -7.01 7.37 12.06
CA LEU A 54 -8.41 7.70 12.32
C LEU A 54 -9.26 6.43 12.53
N LEU A 55 -9.09 5.42 11.67
CA LEU A 55 -9.81 4.14 11.81
C LEU A 55 -9.36 3.35 13.04
N THR A 56 -8.09 3.44 13.43
CA THR A 56 -7.56 2.77 14.64
C THR A 56 -8.07 3.42 15.92
N SER A 57 -8.23 4.75 15.91
CA SER A 57 -8.80 5.49 17.04
C SER A 57 -10.33 5.43 17.11
N LEU A 58 -10.99 4.85 16.10
CA LEU A 58 -12.44 4.70 16.07
C LEU A 58 -12.92 3.72 17.15
N ASN A 59 -13.64 4.22 18.14
CA ASN A 59 -14.32 3.38 19.12
C ASN A 59 -15.66 2.89 18.57
N VAL A 60 -15.65 1.67 17.99
CA VAL A 60 -16.85 1.04 17.43
C VAL A 60 -17.92 0.78 18.50
N SER A 61 -17.53 0.56 19.76
CA SER A 61 -18.49 0.36 20.86
C SER A 61 -19.28 1.63 21.16
N ASP A 62 -18.60 2.77 21.28
CA ASP A 62 -19.27 4.07 21.50
C ASP A 62 -20.17 4.41 20.31
N LEU A 63 -19.69 4.17 19.08
CA LEU A 63 -20.47 4.39 17.85
C LEU A 63 -21.77 3.56 17.86
N TRP A 64 -21.69 2.29 18.27
CA TRP A 64 -22.84 1.40 18.34
C TRP A 64 -23.88 1.86 19.37
N GLU A 65 -23.44 2.33 20.53
CA GLU A 65 -24.31 2.81 21.60
C GLU A 65 -25.11 4.05 21.18
N HIS A 66 -24.47 4.96 20.44
CA HIS A 66 -25.08 6.22 19.99
C HIS A 66 -25.83 6.12 18.66
N ALA A 67 -25.56 5.10 17.85
CA ALA A 67 -26.23 4.88 16.58
C ALA A 67 -27.74 4.57 16.75
N ASP A 68 -28.55 5.10 15.85
CA ASP A 68 -29.95 4.69 15.72
C ASP A 68 -30.08 3.30 15.06
N GLU A 69 -31.30 2.78 14.96
CA GLU A 69 -31.53 1.44 14.41
C GLU A 69 -31.10 1.32 12.92
N SER A 70 -31.29 2.38 12.14
CA SER A 70 -30.91 2.39 10.72
C SER A 70 -29.39 2.44 10.56
N GLU A 71 -28.73 3.22 11.40
CA GLU A 71 -27.27 3.33 11.45
C GLU A 71 -26.64 2.02 11.92
N ARG A 72 -27.18 1.38 12.96
CA ARG A 72 -26.73 0.04 13.41
C ARG A 72 -26.90 -1.01 12.33
N ARG A 73 -28.00 -0.97 11.57
CA ARG A 73 -28.19 -1.88 10.44
C ARG A 73 -27.11 -1.70 9.39
N THR A 74 -26.84 -0.45 9.03
CA THR A 74 -25.78 -0.10 8.08
C THR A 74 -24.42 -0.60 8.57
N LEU A 75 -24.10 -0.40 9.86
CA LEU A 75 -22.85 -0.90 10.44
C LEU A 75 -22.73 -2.42 10.34
N LEU A 76 -23.81 -3.17 10.55
CA LEU A 76 -23.79 -4.62 10.41
C LEU A 76 -23.57 -5.05 8.96
N ASP A 77 -24.25 -4.42 8.00
CA ASP A 77 -24.16 -4.78 6.57
C ASP A 77 -22.74 -4.51 6.01
N GLU A 78 -22.09 -3.43 6.46
CA GLU A 78 -20.76 -3.03 5.99
C GLU A 78 -19.60 -3.75 6.71
N LEU A 79 -19.79 -4.21 7.95
CA LEU A 79 -18.74 -4.89 8.73
C LEU A 79 -18.84 -6.42 8.64
N LEU A 80 -20.05 -6.97 8.56
CA LEU A 80 -20.29 -8.41 8.57
C LEU A 80 -20.59 -8.94 7.17
N GLN A 81 -19.86 -9.97 6.78
CA GLN A 81 -20.07 -10.68 5.54
C GLN A 81 -21.10 -11.81 5.69
N ASP A 82 -21.05 -12.56 6.80
CA ASP A 82 -21.98 -13.66 7.07
C ASP A 82 -22.15 -13.90 8.57
N VAL A 83 -23.35 -14.33 8.97
CA VAL A 83 -23.66 -14.80 10.32
C VAL A 83 -24.40 -16.12 10.21
N THR A 84 -23.75 -17.20 10.63
CA THR A 84 -24.35 -18.53 10.63
C THR A 84 -24.77 -18.91 12.05
N VAL A 85 -26.03 -19.31 12.24
CA VAL A 85 -26.58 -19.68 13.56
C VAL A 85 -26.52 -21.20 13.74
N HIS A 86 -25.87 -21.65 14.80
CA HIS A 86 -25.93 -23.03 15.28
C HIS A 86 -26.49 -23.09 16.71
N PRO A 87 -26.94 -24.26 17.20
CA PRO A 87 -27.50 -24.39 18.55
C PRO A 87 -26.54 -24.01 19.68
N ASP A 88 -25.24 -24.18 19.48
CA ASP A 88 -24.18 -24.01 20.48
C ASP A 88 -23.17 -22.90 20.15
N ARG A 89 -23.26 -22.31 18.94
CA ARG A 89 -22.30 -21.30 18.47
C ARG A 89 -22.88 -20.38 17.40
N LEU A 90 -22.29 -19.19 17.29
CA LEU A 90 -22.64 -18.18 16.29
C LEU A 90 -21.37 -17.71 15.54
N PRO A 91 -20.87 -18.50 14.58
CA PRO A 91 -19.78 -18.05 13.71
C PRO A 91 -20.18 -16.80 12.92
N VAL A 92 -19.28 -15.82 12.92
CA VAL A 92 -19.42 -14.55 12.22
C VAL A 92 -18.21 -14.37 11.30
N THR A 93 -18.49 -14.07 10.03
CA THR A 93 -17.48 -13.72 9.03
C THR A 93 -17.51 -12.21 8.83
N GLN A 94 -16.36 -11.55 8.93
CA GLN A 94 -16.22 -10.10 8.73
C GLN A 94 -15.64 -9.83 7.34
N HIS A 95 -16.02 -8.71 6.73
CA HIS A 95 -15.42 -8.30 5.46
C HIS A 95 -13.92 -8.07 5.61
N GLY A 96 -13.12 -8.55 4.65
CA GLY A 96 -11.67 -8.38 4.64
C GLY A 96 -10.87 -9.24 5.63
N ALA A 97 -11.53 -10.01 6.50
CA ALA A 97 -10.84 -10.95 7.38
C ALA A 97 -10.33 -12.16 6.61
N THR A 98 -9.07 -12.55 6.82
CA THR A 98 -8.57 -13.84 6.34
C THR A 98 -9.09 -14.94 7.25
N THR A 99 -9.70 -15.98 6.67
CA THR A 99 -10.21 -17.10 7.45
C THR A 99 -9.03 -17.76 8.18
N PRO A 100 -9.03 -17.87 9.53
CA PRO A 100 -7.99 -18.60 10.22
C PRO A 100 -8.07 -20.06 9.75
N THR A 101 -6.99 -20.55 9.14
CA THR A 101 -6.88 -21.95 8.74
C THR A 101 -6.92 -22.81 10.00
N LEU A 102 -8.09 -23.38 10.30
CA LEU A 102 -8.20 -24.41 11.34
C LEU A 102 -7.35 -25.60 10.90
N HIS A 103 -6.16 -25.75 11.47
CA HIS A 103 -5.41 -27.01 11.41
C HIS A 103 -6.21 -28.06 12.19
N SER A 104 -7.00 -28.87 11.48
CA SER A 104 -7.60 -30.07 12.05
C SER A 104 -6.48 -31.00 12.55
N PRO A 105 -6.45 -31.40 13.84
CA PRO A 105 -5.50 -32.42 14.27
C PRO A 105 -5.84 -33.72 13.56
N LYS A 106 -4.88 -34.29 12.81
CA LYS A 106 -4.98 -35.62 12.23
C LYS A 106 -5.35 -36.60 13.35
N SER A 107 -6.57 -37.11 13.33
CA SER A 107 -6.98 -38.27 14.12
C SER A 107 -6.24 -39.49 13.59
N GLY A 108 -5.03 -39.69 14.10
CA GLY A 108 -4.31 -40.96 13.99
C GLY A 108 -4.69 -41.83 15.18
N SER A 109 -5.77 -42.61 15.06
CA SER A 109 -5.98 -43.76 15.95
C SER A 109 -5.46 -45.02 15.27
N LYS A 110 -4.24 -45.39 15.66
CA LYS A 110 -3.67 -46.72 15.44
C LYS A 110 -4.25 -47.65 16.53
N THR A 111 -4.50 -48.90 16.13
CA THR A 111 -4.53 -50.16 16.91
C THR A 111 -5.87 -50.79 17.36
N ARG A 112 -5.85 -52.13 17.20
CA ARG A 112 -6.68 -53.23 17.73
C ARG A 112 -7.97 -53.53 16.96
N SER A 113 -8.25 -54.77 16.51
CA SER A 113 -7.70 -56.11 16.78
C SER A 113 -7.66 -56.94 15.51
#